data_AF-A0A7C4P6Y7-F1
#
_entry.id   AF-A0A7C4P6Y7-F1
#
_cell.length_a   1.000
_cell.length_b   1.000
_cell.length_c   1.000
_cell.angle_alpha   90.00
_cell.angle_beta   90.00
_cell.angle_gamma   90.00
#
_symmetry.space_group_name_H-M   'P 1'
#
loop_
_entity.id
_entity.type
_entity.pdbx_description
1 polymer ?
#
loop_
_entity_poly.entity_id
_entity_poly.type
_entity_poly.pdbx_seq_one_letter_code
_entity_poly.pdbx_strand_id
1 'polypeptide(L)'
;MKIIIAFLLTIIFIIFMGCKSCDNYPKDFFVSVGSGGGATGMWSGYLLDSNGTVFKWQGRQQDENPMEYQKLPKDRIKSIWTSIKQKNLLETLFKEPGNMSKIISIGYDGKKNTIIWGNNPTDSVSSKFNELYNFIYEILEKKENKK
;
A
#
# COMPACT_ATOMS: atom_id res chain seq x y z
N MET A 1 -19.86 49.38 8.11
CA MET A 1 -19.65 48.19 8.97
C MET A 1 -20.38 46.93 8.48
N LYS A 2 -21.68 46.97 8.14
CA LYS A 2 -22.44 45.78 7.69
C LYS A 2 -21.89 45.11 6.41
N ILE A 3 -21.34 45.91 5.48
CA ILE A 3 -20.77 45.42 4.21
C ILE A 3 -19.44 44.65 4.42
N ILE A 4 -18.63 45.05 5.40
CA ILE A 4 -17.34 44.41 5.69
C ILE A 4 -17.56 43.03 6.34
N ILE A 5 -18.58 42.90 7.20
CA ILE A 5 -18.95 41.64 7.84
C ILE A 5 -19.47 40.63 6.79
N ALA A 6 -20.24 41.09 5.80
CA ALA A 6 -20.71 40.25 4.71
C ALA A 6 -19.54 39.72 3.83
N PHE A 7 -18.53 40.55 3.57
CA PHE A 7 -17.36 40.13 2.79
C PHE A 7 -16.49 39.10 3.54
N LEU A 8 -16.34 39.25 4.86
CA LEU A 8 -15.61 38.31 5.70
C LEU A 8 -16.29 36.93 5.78
N LEU A 9 -17.62 36.90 5.85
CA LEU A 9 -18.42 35.66 5.86
C LEU A 9 -18.38 34.91 4.52
N THR A 10 -18.24 35.65 3.41
CA THR A 10 -18.20 35.04 2.06
C THR A 10 -16.85 34.37 1.78
N ILE A 11 -15.75 34.92 2.29
CA ILE A 11 -14.40 34.33 2.18
C ILE A 11 -14.29 33.01 2.96
N ILE A 12 -14.96 32.90 4.12
CA ILE A 12 -14.99 31.66 4.93
C ILE A 12 -15.70 30.50 4.21
N PHE A 13 -16.70 30.79 3.36
CA PHE A 13 -17.48 29.75 2.69
C PHE A 13 -16.72 29.10 1.51
N ILE A 14 -15.74 29.80 0.91
CA ILE A 14 -14.95 29.31 -0.22
C ILE A 14 -13.88 28.29 0.22
N ILE A 15 -13.49 28.29 1.49
CA ILE A 15 -12.45 27.40 2.03
C ILE A 15 -12.96 25.97 2.27
N PHE A 16 -14.29 25.76 2.29
CA PHE A 16 -14.90 24.44 2.50
C PHE A 16 -15.17 23.65 1.21
N MET A 17 -14.88 24.19 0.02
CA MET A 17 -14.80 23.40 -1.22
C MET A 17 -13.44 22.69 -1.36
N GLY A 18 -12.93 22.17 -0.25
CA GLY A 18 -11.71 21.37 -0.22
C GLY A 18 -11.89 20.08 -1.00
N CYS A 19 -11.21 20.00 -2.15
CA CYS A 19 -10.86 18.81 -2.92
C CYS A 19 -11.79 17.60 -2.75
N LYS A 20 -12.74 17.43 -3.68
CA LYS A 20 -13.11 16.09 -4.16
C LYS A 20 -11.82 15.48 -4.73
N SER A 21 -11.04 14.81 -3.89
CA SER A 21 -9.83 14.14 -4.31
C SER A 21 -10.23 13.01 -5.25
N CYS A 22 -10.21 13.30 -6.55
CA CYS A 22 -10.35 12.37 -7.66
C CYS A 22 -9.55 11.11 -7.35
N ASP A 23 -10.10 9.93 -7.65
CA ASP A 23 -9.46 8.61 -7.50
C ASP A 23 -7.96 8.68 -7.87
N ASN A 24 -7.07 8.82 -6.89
CA ASN A 24 -5.72 9.33 -7.14
C ASN A 24 -4.64 8.24 -7.04
N TYR A 25 -4.93 7.03 -7.52
CA TYR A 25 -3.94 5.98 -7.78
C TYR A 25 -3.97 5.57 -9.26
N PRO A 26 -2.83 5.20 -9.87
CA PRO A 26 -2.76 4.80 -11.27
C PRO A 26 -3.67 3.61 -11.61
N LYS A 27 -4.17 3.54 -12.84
CA LYS A 27 -5.07 2.46 -13.30
C LYS A 27 -4.41 1.09 -13.32
N ASP A 28 -3.09 1.05 -13.43
CA ASP A 28 -2.26 -0.14 -13.40
C ASP A 28 -1.59 -0.36 -12.03
N PHE A 29 -2.04 0.39 -11.00
CA PHE A 29 -1.53 0.24 -9.65
C PHE A 29 -1.72 -1.20 -9.16
N PHE A 30 -0.65 -1.78 -8.65
CA PHE A 30 -0.73 -2.96 -7.81
C PHE A 30 0.24 -2.86 -6.64
N VAL A 31 -0.06 -3.58 -5.57
CA VAL A 31 0.88 -3.81 -4.49
C VAL A 31 0.82 -5.25 -4.02
N SER A 32 1.97 -5.86 -3.86
CA SER A 32 2.11 -7.20 -3.32
C SER A 32 3.03 -7.17 -2.11
N VAL A 33 2.59 -7.81 -1.04
CA VAL A 33 3.35 -7.96 0.19
C VAL A 33 3.44 -9.43 0.54
N GLY A 34 4.59 -9.86 1.04
CA GLY A 34 4.75 -11.23 1.49
C GLY A 34 5.99 -11.44 2.34
N SER A 35 6.10 -12.65 2.87
CA SER A 35 7.26 -13.09 3.61
C SER A 35 7.61 -14.52 3.23
N GLY A 36 8.87 -14.88 3.40
CA GLY A 36 9.34 -16.19 3.01
C GLY A 36 10.84 -16.34 3.09
N GLY A 37 11.32 -17.42 2.50
CA GLY A 37 12.71 -17.85 2.55
C GLY A 37 12.88 -19.10 3.42
N GLY A 38 13.97 -19.15 4.16
CA GLY A 38 14.35 -20.29 4.98
C GLY A 38 14.77 -21.50 4.14
N ALA A 39 14.89 -22.65 4.80
CA ALA A 39 15.35 -23.89 4.16
C ALA A 39 14.40 -24.39 3.06
N THR A 40 13.11 -24.04 3.11
CA THR A 40 12.13 -24.45 2.10
C THR A 40 12.09 -23.53 0.89
N GLY A 41 12.58 -22.29 1.03
CA GLY A 41 12.47 -21.25 0.01
C GLY A 41 11.01 -20.86 -0.29
N MET A 42 10.07 -21.20 0.59
CA MET A 42 8.66 -20.92 0.39
C MET A 42 8.33 -19.49 0.79
N TRP A 43 7.43 -18.90 0.03
CA TRP A 43 6.89 -17.56 0.20
C TRP A 43 5.37 -17.62 0.19
N SER A 44 4.76 -16.69 0.92
CA SER A 44 3.33 -16.44 0.82
C SER A 44 3.03 -14.98 1.10
N GLY A 45 1.85 -14.54 0.68
CA GLY A 45 1.44 -13.17 0.86
C GLY A 45 0.12 -12.82 0.19
N TYR A 46 -0.03 -11.52 -0.03
CA TYR A 46 -1.20 -10.93 -0.67
C TYR A 46 -0.79 -10.04 -1.83
N LEU A 47 -1.61 -10.00 -2.86
CA LEU A 47 -1.52 -9.10 -4.00
C LEU A 47 -2.84 -8.33 -4.09
N LEU A 48 -2.77 -7.01 -4.21
CA LEU A 48 -3.88 -6.12 -4.50
C LEU A 48 -3.71 -5.52 -5.89
N ASP A 49 -4.73 -5.68 -6.74
CA ASP A 49 -4.81 -4.97 -8.02
C ASP A 49 -5.55 -3.62 -7.92
N SER A 50 -5.52 -2.84 -8.99
CA SER A 50 -6.18 -1.53 -9.08
C SER A 50 -7.71 -1.60 -9.06
N ASN A 51 -8.29 -2.77 -9.30
CA ASN A 51 -9.73 -3.01 -9.24
C ASN A 51 -10.20 -3.35 -7.82
N GLY A 52 -9.28 -3.44 -6.86
CA GLY A 52 -9.55 -3.80 -5.48
C GLY A 52 -9.58 -5.31 -5.23
N THR A 53 -9.27 -6.14 -6.23
CA THR A 53 -9.21 -7.58 -6.05
C THR A 53 -7.97 -7.94 -5.25
N VAL A 54 -8.17 -8.66 -4.16
CA VAL A 54 -7.09 -9.22 -3.34
C VAL A 54 -6.91 -10.68 -3.68
N PHE A 55 -5.69 -11.07 -3.96
CA PHE A 55 -5.28 -12.45 -4.13
C PHE A 55 -4.41 -12.88 -2.97
N LYS A 56 -4.62 -14.08 -2.45
CA LYS A 56 -3.62 -14.81 -1.65
C LYS A 56 -2.71 -15.55 -2.61
N TRP A 57 -1.42 -15.54 -2.35
CA TRP A 57 -0.45 -16.26 -3.18
C TRP A 57 0.52 -17.05 -2.29
N GLN A 58 1.06 -18.14 -2.83
CA GLN A 58 2.04 -18.98 -2.17
C GLN A 58 2.88 -19.74 -3.22
N GLY A 59 4.19 -19.77 -3.02
CA GLY A 59 5.09 -20.51 -3.91
C GLY A 59 6.56 -20.25 -3.59
N ARG A 60 7.43 -20.57 -4.54
CA ARG A 60 8.87 -20.26 -4.45
C ARG A 60 9.18 -18.88 -5.00
N GLN A 61 8.25 -18.30 -5.76
CA GLN A 61 8.33 -16.96 -6.30
C GLN A 61 7.18 -16.10 -5.79
N GLN A 62 7.40 -14.78 -5.77
CA GLN A 62 6.37 -13.82 -5.40
C GLN A 62 5.21 -13.90 -6.39
N ASP A 63 3.97 -13.80 -5.89
CA ASP A 63 2.72 -13.81 -6.66
C ASP A 63 2.43 -15.14 -7.39
N GLU A 64 3.14 -16.21 -7.03
CA GLU A 64 2.91 -17.56 -7.57
C GLU A 64 1.62 -18.18 -6.98
N ASN A 65 0.90 -18.96 -7.80
CA ASN A 65 -0.38 -19.60 -7.45
C ASN A 65 -1.40 -18.64 -6.81
N PRO A 66 -1.73 -17.50 -7.47
CA PRO A 66 -2.65 -16.53 -6.90
C PRO A 66 -4.08 -17.10 -6.85
N MET A 67 -4.74 -16.95 -5.72
CA MET A 67 -6.13 -17.31 -5.48
C MET A 67 -6.88 -16.06 -5.03
N GLU A 68 -7.98 -15.73 -5.71
CA GLU A 68 -8.84 -14.62 -5.29
C GLU A 68 -9.33 -14.85 -3.85
N TYR A 69 -9.20 -13.80 -3.03
CA TYR A 69 -9.46 -13.87 -1.59
C TYR A 69 -10.61 -12.97 -1.15
N GLN A 70 -10.60 -11.71 -1.60
CA GLN A 70 -11.64 -10.73 -1.30
C GLN A 70 -11.57 -9.53 -2.24
N LYS A 71 -12.52 -8.60 -2.08
CA LYS A 71 -12.53 -7.31 -2.76
C LYS A 71 -12.49 -6.17 -1.74
N LEU A 72 -11.54 -5.27 -1.90
CA LEU A 72 -11.38 -4.07 -1.07
C LEU A 72 -12.14 -2.89 -1.67
N PRO A 73 -12.80 -2.07 -0.83
CA PRO A 73 -13.41 -0.84 -1.29
C PRO A 73 -12.33 0.21 -1.63
N LYS A 74 -12.68 1.14 -2.53
CA LYS A 74 -11.74 2.10 -3.14
C LYS A 74 -11.00 2.99 -2.13
N ASP A 75 -11.64 3.32 -1.01
CA ASP A 75 -11.07 4.11 0.09
C ASP A 75 -9.88 3.41 0.76
N ARG A 76 -9.91 2.08 0.86
CA ARG A 76 -8.81 1.28 1.40
C ARG A 76 -7.64 1.22 0.43
N ILE A 77 -7.91 1.05 -0.88
CA ILE A 77 -6.90 1.13 -1.94
C ILE A 77 -6.22 2.50 -1.91
N LYS A 78 -7.00 3.58 -1.81
CA LYS A 78 -6.50 4.95 -1.70
C LYS A 78 -5.66 5.17 -0.44
N SER A 79 -6.03 4.57 0.68
CA SER A 79 -5.26 4.64 1.93
C SER A 79 -3.89 3.95 1.78
N ILE A 80 -3.85 2.78 1.15
CA ILE A 80 -2.60 2.09 0.83
C ILE A 80 -1.71 2.94 -0.06
N TRP A 81 -2.23 3.42 -1.19
CA TRP A 81 -1.49 4.26 -2.12
C TRP A 81 -0.95 5.53 -1.46
N THR A 82 -1.76 6.19 -0.64
CA THR A 82 -1.36 7.41 0.09
C THR A 82 -0.22 7.12 1.06
N SER A 83 -0.29 6.00 1.81
CA SER A 83 0.77 5.59 2.74
C SER A 83 2.09 5.29 2.02
N ILE A 84 2.03 4.61 0.87
CA ILE A 84 3.21 4.35 0.02
C ILE A 84 3.88 5.66 -0.41
N LYS A 85 3.09 6.65 -0.87
CA LYS A 85 3.60 7.95 -1.29
C LYS A 85 4.18 8.76 -0.13
N GLN A 86 3.47 8.85 1.00
CA GLN A 86 3.92 9.59 2.18
C GLN A 86 5.23 9.05 2.73
N LYS A 87 5.45 7.74 2.62
CA LYS A 87 6.71 7.09 2.99
C LYS A 87 7.74 7.13 1.85
N ASN A 88 7.53 7.77 0.71
CA ASN A 88 8.51 7.87 -0.39
C ASN A 88 9.01 6.50 -0.91
N LEU A 89 8.17 5.47 -0.94
CA LEU A 89 8.59 4.10 -1.28
C LEU A 89 8.42 3.72 -2.76
N LEU A 90 7.85 4.61 -3.56
CA LEU A 90 7.67 4.40 -5.00
C LEU A 90 9.02 4.17 -5.72
N GLU A 91 10.06 4.89 -5.31
CA GLU A 91 11.39 4.87 -5.94
C GLU A 91 12.50 4.39 -4.99
N THR A 92 12.14 3.92 -3.79
CA THR A 92 13.13 3.42 -2.82
C THR A 92 13.71 2.10 -3.31
N LEU A 93 15.00 2.08 -3.59
CA LEU A 93 15.75 0.87 -3.90
C LEU A 93 16.40 0.33 -2.62
N PHE A 94 15.89 -0.79 -2.11
CA PHE A 94 16.47 -1.45 -0.94
C PHE A 94 16.36 -2.98 -1.07
N LYS A 95 17.52 -3.65 -1.03
CA LYS A 95 17.64 -5.09 -1.25
C LYS A 95 18.65 -5.70 -0.29
N GLU A 96 18.20 -6.04 0.91
CA GLU A 96 19.00 -6.72 1.93
C GLU A 96 18.26 -7.96 2.45
N PRO A 97 18.09 -8.99 1.60
CA PRO A 97 17.41 -10.21 2.03
C PRO A 97 18.23 -10.94 3.11
N GLY A 98 17.52 -11.49 4.10
CA GLY A 98 18.07 -12.45 5.06
C GLY A 98 17.55 -13.86 4.78
N ASN A 99 17.91 -14.81 5.66
CA ASN A 99 17.38 -16.17 5.61
C ASN A 99 15.84 -16.18 5.58
N MET A 100 15.22 -15.42 6.50
CA MET A 100 13.82 -15.04 6.41
C MET A 100 13.74 -13.57 5.98
N SER A 101 12.87 -13.29 5.02
CA SER A 101 12.72 -11.97 4.43
C SER A 101 11.26 -11.57 4.28
N LYS A 102 11.03 -10.25 4.24
CA LYS A 102 9.77 -9.62 3.83
C LYS A 102 9.99 -8.89 2.51
N ILE A 103 8.93 -8.79 1.73
CA ILE A 103 8.93 -8.12 0.42
C ILE A 103 7.72 -7.19 0.31
N ILE A 104 7.95 -6.02 -0.29
CA ILE A 104 6.91 -5.14 -0.83
C ILE A 104 7.26 -4.88 -2.28
N SER A 105 6.36 -5.26 -3.19
CA SER A 105 6.44 -4.92 -4.62
C SER A 105 5.31 -3.96 -4.97
N ILE A 106 5.64 -2.85 -5.59
CA ILE A 106 4.69 -1.81 -6.00
C ILE A 106 4.82 -1.63 -7.50
N GLY A 107 3.72 -1.73 -8.23
CA GLY A 107 3.68 -1.39 -9.65
C GLY A 107 2.75 -0.23 -9.93
N TYR A 108 3.16 0.65 -10.85
CA TYR A 108 2.41 1.82 -11.29
C TYR A 108 3.07 2.43 -12.53
N ASP A 109 2.29 3.04 -13.43
CA ASP A 109 2.76 3.71 -14.64
C ASP A 109 3.77 2.86 -15.46
N GLY A 110 3.53 1.56 -15.57
CA GLY A 110 4.39 0.59 -16.25
C GLY A 110 5.71 0.26 -15.53
N LYS A 111 5.93 0.81 -14.34
CA LYS A 111 7.12 0.55 -13.50
C LYS A 111 6.79 -0.46 -12.41
N LYS A 112 7.82 -1.17 -11.94
CA LYS A 112 7.77 -2.01 -10.75
C LYS A 112 8.97 -1.70 -9.86
N ASN A 113 8.70 -1.39 -8.60
CA ASN A 113 9.71 -1.29 -7.55
C ASN A 113 9.54 -2.43 -6.56
N THR A 114 10.64 -3.00 -6.08
CA THR A 114 10.64 -4.10 -5.12
C THR A 114 11.63 -3.80 -4.00
N ILE A 115 11.10 -3.81 -2.78
CA ILE A 115 11.83 -3.62 -1.54
C ILE A 115 11.85 -4.95 -0.80
N ILE A 116 13.03 -5.46 -0.48
CA ILE A 116 13.22 -6.74 0.22
C ILE A 116 14.20 -6.57 1.38
N TRP A 117 13.83 -7.08 2.55
CA TRP A 117 14.65 -6.99 3.75
C TRP A 117 14.50 -8.22 4.64
N GLY A 118 15.59 -8.62 5.28
CA GLY A 118 15.62 -9.69 6.28
C GLY A 118 15.08 -9.26 7.65
N ASN A 119 15.16 -10.16 8.63
CA ASN A 119 14.78 -9.86 10.01
C ASN A 119 15.77 -8.96 10.78
N ASN A 120 16.99 -8.74 10.26
CA ASN A 120 18.03 -7.92 10.90
C ASN A 120 18.49 -6.69 10.09
N PRO A 121 17.63 -5.82 9.52
CA PRO A 121 18.11 -4.59 8.91
C PRO A 121 18.29 -3.54 10.00
N THR A 122 19.42 -2.85 10.00
CA THR A 122 19.77 -1.76 10.94
C THR A 122 18.57 -0.87 11.32
N ASP A 123 18.44 -0.56 12.61
CA ASP A 123 17.18 -0.29 13.33
C ASP A 123 16.25 0.81 12.78
N SER A 124 16.72 1.77 12.00
CA SER A 124 15.89 2.88 11.53
C SER A 124 15.22 2.64 10.17
N VAL A 125 15.91 1.98 9.24
CA VAL A 125 15.41 1.74 7.87
C VAL A 125 14.37 0.62 7.87
N SER A 126 14.57 -0.39 8.71
CA SER A 126 13.65 -1.52 8.88
C SER A 126 12.31 -1.11 9.50
N SER A 127 12.29 -0.14 10.42
CA SER A 127 11.07 0.33 11.08
C SER A 127 10.05 0.83 10.05
N LYS A 128 10.47 1.71 9.13
CA LYS A 128 9.59 2.29 8.12
C LYS A 128 9.00 1.25 7.17
N PHE A 129 9.81 0.27 6.75
CA PHE A 129 9.35 -0.82 5.88
C PHE A 129 8.42 -1.78 6.62
N ASN A 130 8.74 -2.12 7.87
CA ASN A 130 7.89 -2.95 8.72
C ASN A 130 6.53 -2.28 9.00
N GLU A 131 6.50 -0.98 9.30
CA GLU A 131 5.27 -0.23 9.49
C GLU A 131 4.37 -0.27 8.25
N LEU A 132 4.94 0.01 7.05
CA LEU A 132 4.14 -0.05 5.82
C LEU A 132 3.70 -1.48 5.53
N TYR A 133 4.61 -2.45 5.66
CA TYR A 133 4.30 -3.86 5.45
C TYR A 133 3.12 -4.30 6.31
N ASN A 134 3.19 -4.05 7.62
CA ASN A 134 2.14 -4.43 8.56
C ASN A 134 0.83 -3.72 8.23
N PHE A 135 0.88 -2.42 7.95
CA PHE A 135 -0.31 -1.65 7.54
C PHE A 135 -0.99 -2.23 6.30
N ILE A 136 -0.23 -2.53 5.24
CA ILE A 136 -0.80 -3.12 4.03
C ILE A 136 -1.31 -4.52 4.33
N TYR A 137 -0.50 -5.37 4.97
CA TYR A 137 -0.83 -6.75 5.27
C TYR A 137 -2.13 -6.85 6.08
N GLU A 138 -2.29 -6.04 7.14
CA GLU A 138 -3.52 -5.99 7.95
C GLU A 138 -4.75 -5.58 7.12
N ILE A 139 -4.59 -4.62 6.20
CA ILE A 139 -5.68 -4.22 5.30
C ILE A 139 -6.07 -5.36 4.36
N LEU A 140 -5.09 -6.07 3.79
CA LEU A 140 -5.32 -7.13 2.81
C LEU A 140 -5.79 -8.46 3.43
N GLU A 141 -5.37 -8.76 4.65
CA GLU A 141 -5.72 -9.99 5.37
C GLU A 141 -7.12 -9.92 5.99
N LYS A 142 -7.50 -8.78 6.57
CA LYS A 142 -8.78 -8.67 7.28
C LYS A 142 -9.94 -8.78 6.29
N LYS A 143 -10.72 -9.87 6.39
CA LYS A 143 -11.97 -10.01 5.66
C LYS A 143 -12.95 -8.93 6.09
N GLU A 144 -13.57 -8.24 5.13
CA GLU A 144 -14.71 -7.40 5.45
C GLU A 144 -15.88 -8.28 5.90
N ASN A 145 -16.35 -8.07 7.13
CA ASN A 145 -17.62 -8.61 7.57
C ASN A 145 -18.70 -7.89 6.76
N LYS A 146 -19.40 -8.62 5.90
CA LYS A 146 -20.63 -8.12 5.25
C LYS A 146 -21.59 -7.70 6.37
N LYS A 147 -21.80 -6.40 6.52
CA LYS A 147 -22.94 -5.86 7.28
C LYS A 147 -24.19 -5.94 6.42
#